data_AF-K2EEW4-F1
#
_entry.id   AF-K2EEW4-F1
#
_cell.length_a   1.000
_cell.length_b   1.000
_cell.length_c   1.000
_cell.angle_alpha   90.00
_cell.angle_beta   90.00
_cell.angle_gamma   90.00
#
_symmetry.space_group_name_H-M   'P 1'
#
loop_
_entity.id
_entity.type
_entity.pdbx_description
1 polymer ?
#
loop_
_entity_poly.entity_id
_entity_poly.type
_entity_poly.pdbx_seq_one_letter_code
_entity_poly.pdbx_strand_id
1 'polypeptide(L)'
;MDDVKIARRFFLKSGGVAAAVAGSAVIPIHSANAAPAPAGAMGTTLPYPRKAVGRVKGMPVNQVTAFSYPDASSPCYAIRMGNAVPGGVGPDGDIVAFSAMCTHMGCPVTYDGGSRTFKC
;
A
#
# COMPACT_ATOMS: atom_id res chain seq x y z
N MET A 1 -61.91 -29.49 -3.35
CA MET A 1 -60.67 -28.70 -3.49
C MET A 1 -59.53 -29.69 -3.61
N ASP A 2 -58.96 -29.86 -4.80
CA ASP A 2 -57.80 -30.73 -5.00
C ASP A 2 -56.54 -30.03 -4.53
N ASP A 3 -55.91 -30.55 -3.48
CA ASP A 3 -54.63 -30.07 -2.97
C ASP A 3 -53.54 -30.24 -4.03
N VAL A 4 -52.99 -29.11 -4.49
CA VAL A 4 -51.83 -29.10 -5.39
C VAL A 4 -50.62 -29.66 -4.62
N LYS A 5 -50.35 -30.96 -4.81
CA LYS A 5 -49.19 -31.64 -4.21
C LYS A 5 -47.90 -31.16 -4.88
N ILE A 6 -47.36 -30.04 -4.40
CA ILE A 6 -46.04 -29.55 -4.80
C ILE A 6 -45.00 -30.56 -4.28
N ALA A 7 -44.34 -31.26 -5.20
CA ALA A 7 -43.30 -32.21 -4.85
C ALA A 7 -42.13 -31.47 -4.16
N ARG A 8 -41.68 -31.97 -3.00
CA ARG A 8 -40.52 -31.42 -2.26
C ARG A 8 -39.28 -31.27 -3.14
N ARG A 9 -39.11 -32.19 -4.10
CA ARG A 9 -38.04 -32.16 -5.11
C ARG A 9 -38.18 -31.00 -6.10
N PHE A 10 -39.40 -30.63 -6.45
CA PHE A 10 -39.67 -29.47 -7.30
C PHE A 10 -39.37 -28.18 -6.55
N PHE A 11 -39.86 -28.06 -5.30
CA PHE A 11 -39.57 -26.92 -4.43
C PHE A 11 -38.06 -26.70 -4.21
N LEU A 12 -37.29 -27.77 -3.92
CA LEU A 12 -35.85 -27.65 -3.73
C LEU A 12 -35.12 -27.25 -5.02
N LYS A 13 -35.57 -27.77 -6.17
CA LYS A 13 -35.00 -27.40 -7.48
C LYS A 13 -35.31 -25.96 -7.85
N SER A 14 -36.55 -25.51 -7.69
CA SER A 14 -36.94 -24.13 -8.04
C SER A 14 -36.37 -23.12 -7.04
N GLY A 15 -36.39 -23.42 -5.75
CA GLY A 15 -35.79 -22.58 -4.70
C GLY A 15 -34.27 -22.43 -4.85
N GLY A 16 -33.57 -23.52 -5.17
CA GLY A 16 -32.11 -23.50 -5.41
C GLY A 16 -31.72 -22.65 -6.63
N VAL A 17 -32.48 -22.75 -7.73
CA VAL A 17 -32.24 -21.94 -8.94
C VAL A 17 -32.53 -20.46 -8.67
N ALA A 18 -33.64 -20.13 -7.99
CA ALA A 18 -34.00 -18.75 -7.68
C ALA A 18 -32.98 -18.05 -6.78
N ALA A 19 -32.45 -18.75 -5.77
CA ALA A 19 -31.43 -18.20 -4.87
C ALA A 19 -30.11 -17.88 -5.58
N ALA A 20 -29.69 -18.73 -6.53
CA ALA A 20 -28.44 -18.53 -7.27
C ALA A 20 -28.50 -17.29 -8.19
N VAL A 21 -29.62 -17.07 -8.88
CA VAL A 21 -29.80 -15.93 -9.80
C VAL A 21 -29.90 -14.61 -9.04
N ALA A 22 -30.60 -14.60 -7.89
CA ALA A 22 -30.68 -13.41 -7.04
C ALA A 22 -29.31 -13.07 -6.43
N GLY A 23 -28.56 -14.06 -5.93
CA GLY A 23 -27.25 -13.84 -5.30
C GLY A 23 -26.21 -13.21 -6.23
N SER A 24 -26.23 -13.53 -7.53
CA SER A 24 -25.26 -12.98 -8.49
C SER A 24 -25.52 -11.53 -8.93
N ALA A 25 -26.74 -11.01 -8.75
CA ALA A 25 -27.12 -9.68 -9.26
C ALA A 25 -27.02 -8.56 -8.22
N VAL A 26 -27.04 -8.89 -6.91
CA VAL A 26 -27.06 -7.89 -5.82
C VAL A 26 -25.77 -7.83 -4.99
N ILE A 27 -24.82 -8.73 -5.21
CA ILE A 27 -23.49 -8.58 -4.61
C ILE A 27 -22.72 -7.64 -5.52
N PRO A 28 -22.38 -6.41 -5.09
CA PRO A 28 -21.51 -5.56 -5.86
C PRO A 28 -20.11 -6.17 -5.75
N ILE A 29 -19.79 -7.06 -6.67
CA ILE A 29 -18.45 -7.57 -6.90
C ILE A 29 -17.64 -6.40 -7.46
N HIS A 30 -17.21 -5.53 -6.56
CA HIS A 30 -16.22 -4.52 -6.90
C HIS A 30 -14.96 -5.29 -7.27
N SER A 31 -14.53 -5.14 -8.52
CA SER A 31 -13.21 -5.60 -8.92
C SER A 31 -12.22 -4.87 -8.02
N ALA A 32 -11.52 -5.62 -7.16
CA ALA A 32 -10.41 -5.05 -6.42
C ALA A 32 -9.42 -4.51 -7.45
N ASN A 33 -9.15 -3.20 -7.39
CA ASN A 33 -8.17 -2.56 -8.25
C ASN A 33 -6.77 -2.92 -7.74
N ALA A 34 -6.44 -4.21 -7.79
CA ALA A 34 -5.12 -4.71 -7.47
C ALA A 34 -4.24 -4.55 -8.70
N ALA A 35 -3.06 -3.96 -8.51
CA ALA A 35 -2.05 -3.95 -9.56
C ALA A 35 -1.76 -5.40 -9.98
N PRO A 36 -1.69 -5.70 -11.30
CA PRO A 36 -1.40 -7.04 -11.77
C PRO A 36 -0.07 -7.52 -11.18
N ALA A 37 -0.06 -8.75 -10.67
CA ALA A 37 1.14 -9.34 -10.10
C ALA A 37 2.25 -9.35 -11.16
N PRO A 38 3.46 -8.86 -10.85
CA PRO A 38 4.56 -8.87 -11.81
C PRO A 38 4.89 -10.32 -12.21
N ALA A 39 5.17 -10.52 -13.50
CA ALA A 39 5.61 -11.82 -14.01
C ALA A 39 6.90 -12.23 -13.28
N GLY A 40 6.91 -13.42 -12.67
CA GLY A 40 8.05 -13.91 -11.88
C GLY A 40 7.88 -13.88 -10.36
N ALA A 41 6.66 -13.76 -9.84
CA ALA A 41 6.32 -13.80 -8.40
C ALA A 41 6.64 -15.12 -7.65
N MET A 42 7.53 -15.96 -8.19
CA MET A 42 8.05 -17.16 -7.54
C MET A 42 9.34 -16.90 -6.74
N GLY A 43 9.78 -15.64 -6.63
CA GLY A 43 10.94 -15.25 -5.83
C GLY A 43 10.60 -15.07 -4.35
N THR A 44 11.59 -15.31 -3.47
CA THR A 44 11.50 -14.99 -2.03
C THR A 44 11.75 -13.51 -1.72
N THR A 45 12.03 -12.69 -2.76
CA THR A 45 12.30 -11.26 -2.66
C THR A 45 11.22 -10.47 -3.40
N LEU A 46 10.75 -9.39 -2.77
CA LEU A 46 9.84 -8.44 -3.43
C LEU A 46 10.59 -7.68 -4.55
N PRO A 47 9.96 -7.47 -5.73
CA PRO A 47 10.59 -6.80 -6.87
C PRO A 47 10.60 -5.28 -6.69
N TYR A 48 11.42 -4.79 -5.77
CA TYR A 48 11.55 -3.36 -5.49
C TYR A 48 12.22 -2.60 -6.65
N PRO A 49 11.66 -1.45 -7.10
CA PRO A 49 12.23 -0.70 -8.21
C PRO A 49 13.51 0.02 -7.81
N ARG A 50 14.48 0.14 -8.72
CA ARG A 50 15.59 1.09 -8.54
C ARG A 50 15.15 2.46 -9.05
N LYS A 51 14.80 3.35 -8.13
CA LYS A 51 14.30 4.70 -8.43
C LYS A 51 15.33 5.76 -8.01
N ALA A 52 15.63 6.70 -8.92
CA ALA A 52 16.44 7.87 -8.58
C ALA A 52 15.63 8.81 -7.66
N VAL A 53 16.17 9.09 -6.47
CA VAL A 53 15.54 9.98 -5.48
C VAL A 53 16.03 11.43 -5.60
N GLY A 54 17.30 11.62 -5.96
CA GLY A 54 17.89 12.96 -6.09
C GLY A 54 19.41 12.93 -6.23
N ARG A 55 20.05 14.09 -6.09
CA ARG A 55 21.51 14.25 -6.12
C ARG A 55 22.01 14.75 -4.77
N VAL A 56 23.00 14.06 -4.20
CA VAL A 56 23.59 14.39 -2.88
C VAL A 56 24.06 15.85 -2.78
N LYS A 57 24.71 16.38 -3.82
CA LYS A 57 25.22 17.76 -3.86
C LYS A 57 24.13 18.82 -3.63
N GLY A 58 22.89 18.52 -4.00
CA GLY A 58 21.76 19.44 -3.86
C GLY A 58 20.94 19.27 -2.58
N MET A 59 21.25 18.28 -1.73
CA MET A 59 20.47 18.04 -0.52
C MET A 59 20.80 19.08 0.56
N PRO A 60 19.82 19.81 1.11
CA PRO A 60 20.07 20.68 2.25
C PRO A 60 20.31 19.87 3.54
N VAL A 61 21.17 20.38 4.43
CA VAL A 61 21.38 19.77 5.76
C VAL A 61 20.13 19.95 6.61
N ASN A 62 19.74 18.89 7.32
CA ASN A 62 18.66 18.87 8.29
C ASN A 62 17.32 19.37 7.74
N GLN A 63 17.06 19.08 6.47
CA GLN A 63 15.85 19.44 5.76
C GLN A 63 15.34 18.26 4.94
N VAL A 64 14.02 18.20 4.80
CA VAL A 64 13.35 17.13 4.07
C VAL A 64 13.51 17.32 2.57
N THR A 65 13.94 16.25 1.91
CA THR A 65 13.76 16.05 0.46
C THR A 65 12.65 15.03 0.26
N ALA A 66 11.49 15.46 -0.23
CA ALA A 66 10.34 14.59 -0.43
C ALA A 66 10.44 13.78 -1.73
N PHE A 67 10.01 12.52 -1.68
CA PHE A 67 9.89 11.64 -2.84
C PHE A 67 8.84 10.55 -2.58
N SER A 68 8.59 9.67 -3.55
CA SER A 68 7.73 8.49 -3.34
C SER A 68 8.47 7.20 -3.70
N TYR A 69 8.27 6.16 -2.90
CA TYR A 69 8.85 4.84 -3.10
C TYR A 69 8.07 3.78 -2.29
N PRO A 70 7.84 2.57 -2.83
CA PRO A 70 8.30 2.07 -4.13
C PRO A 70 7.46 2.56 -5.32
N ASP A 71 6.27 3.07 -5.07
CA ASP A 71 5.31 3.56 -6.06
C ASP A 71 4.95 5.03 -5.83
N ALA A 72 3.94 5.56 -6.56
CA ALA A 72 3.52 6.96 -6.45
C ALA A 72 2.70 7.27 -5.19
N SER A 73 2.05 6.27 -4.59
CA SER A 73 1.16 6.40 -3.43
C SER A 73 1.85 6.22 -2.07
N SER A 74 3.16 5.95 -2.08
CA SER A 74 3.97 5.72 -0.89
C SER A 74 4.93 6.90 -0.66
N PRO A 75 4.51 7.99 0.02
CA PRO A 75 5.35 9.17 0.24
C PRO A 75 6.47 8.88 1.24
N CYS A 76 7.64 9.47 1.00
CA CYS A 76 8.86 9.27 1.77
C CYS A 76 9.63 10.59 1.93
N TYR A 77 10.47 10.64 2.96
CA TYR A 77 11.39 11.74 3.21
C TYR A 77 12.83 11.24 3.26
N ALA A 78 13.72 11.90 2.51
CA ALA A 78 15.15 11.76 2.63
C ALA A 78 15.72 12.98 3.35
N ILE A 79 16.65 12.78 4.28
CA ILE A 79 17.23 13.85 5.10
C ILE A 79 18.75 13.65 5.15
N ARG A 80 19.50 14.74 4.94
CA ARG A 80 20.94 14.78 5.19
C ARG A 80 21.18 15.31 6.61
N MET A 81 21.62 14.45 7.53
CA MET A 81 21.66 14.74 8.97
C MET A 81 22.78 15.71 9.38
N GLY A 82 23.79 15.92 8.52
CA GLY A 82 24.94 16.79 8.75
C GLY A 82 26.05 16.17 9.60
N ASN A 83 25.85 14.96 10.12
CA ASN A 83 26.82 14.15 10.85
C ASN A 83 26.49 12.67 10.60
N ALA A 84 27.50 11.79 10.63
CA ALA A 84 27.32 10.36 10.41
C ALA A 84 26.28 9.75 11.37
N VAL A 85 25.40 8.90 10.84
CA VAL A 85 24.38 8.19 11.62
C VAL A 85 24.35 6.70 11.25
N PRO A 86 23.90 5.82 12.16
CA PRO A 86 23.72 4.41 11.83
C PRO A 86 22.82 4.21 10.61
N GLY A 87 23.30 3.44 9.62
CA GLY A 87 22.59 3.20 8.37
C GLY A 87 22.61 4.37 7.38
N GLY A 88 23.25 5.50 7.72
CA GLY A 88 23.41 6.62 6.82
C GLY A 88 24.32 6.28 5.64
N VAL A 89 23.95 6.78 4.46
CA VAL A 89 24.69 6.58 3.20
C VAL A 89 25.31 7.90 2.73
N GLY A 90 26.07 7.82 1.62
CA GLY A 90 26.76 8.98 1.04
C GLY A 90 28.17 9.17 1.61
N PRO A 91 28.90 10.19 1.12
CA PRO A 91 30.31 10.41 1.50
C PRO A 91 30.52 10.63 3.00
N ASP A 92 29.55 11.30 3.65
CA ASP A 92 29.60 11.65 5.06
C ASP A 92 28.84 10.64 5.96
N GLY A 93 28.23 9.61 5.37
CA GLY A 93 27.43 8.62 6.09
C GLY A 93 26.23 9.20 6.83
N ASP A 94 25.66 10.31 6.34
CA ASP A 94 24.67 11.12 7.05
C ASP A 94 23.31 11.18 6.35
N ILE A 95 23.13 10.48 5.23
CA ILE A 95 21.88 10.51 4.47
C ILE A 95 21.01 9.32 4.84
N VAL A 96 19.79 9.59 5.30
CA VAL A 96 18.79 8.56 5.65
C VAL A 96 17.48 8.84 4.92
N ALA A 97 16.65 7.81 4.75
CA ALA A 97 15.33 7.94 4.17
C ALA A 97 14.31 7.05 4.87
N PHE A 98 13.10 7.57 5.06
CA PHE A 98 11.99 6.89 5.75
C PHE A 98 10.66 7.15 5.05
N SER A 99 9.68 6.28 5.28
CA SER A 99 8.28 6.56 4.92
C SER A 99 7.78 7.81 5.64
N ALA A 100 7.01 8.64 4.93
CA ALA A 100 6.35 9.82 5.47
C ALA A 100 4.98 9.50 6.11
N MET A 101 4.65 8.22 6.28
CA MET A 101 3.37 7.77 6.84
C MET A 101 3.57 7.14 8.20
N CYS A 102 2.78 7.58 9.18
CA CYS A 102 2.76 6.99 10.50
C CYS A 102 2.28 5.54 10.43
N THR A 103 3.03 4.64 11.04
CA THR A 103 2.75 3.20 11.03
C THR A 103 1.56 2.81 11.92
N HIS A 104 1.01 3.74 12.70
CA HIS A 104 -0.18 3.48 13.51
C HIS A 104 -1.44 3.36 12.63
N MET A 105 -1.86 4.46 12.02
CA MET A 105 -3.07 4.52 11.19
C MET A 105 -2.89 5.33 9.90
N GLY A 106 -1.65 5.60 9.48
CA GLY A 106 -1.38 6.21 8.17
C GLY A 106 -1.53 7.73 8.11
N CYS A 107 -1.55 8.46 9.23
CA CYS A 107 -1.46 9.92 9.17
C CYS A 107 -0.08 10.34 8.61
N PRO A 108 0.01 11.35 7.73
CA PRO A 108 1.28 11.90 7.31
C PRO A 108 2.05 12.48 8.49
N VAL A 109 3.33 12.14 8.62
CA VAL A 109 4.20 12.72 9.65
C VAL A 109 4.86 14.00 9.15
N THR A 110 5.21 14.89 10.07
CA THR A 110 5.97 16.11 9.81
C THR A 110 7.37 16.00 10.42
N TYR A 111 8.39 16.50 9.72
CA TYR A 111 9.74 16.54 10.26
C TYR A 111 9.97 17.82 11.06
N ASP A 112 10.41 17.66 12.30
CA ASP A 112 10.86 18.78 13.12
C ASP A 112 12.39 18.84 13.12
N GLY A 113 12.96 19.81 12.41
CA GLY A 113 14.41 20.00 12.32
C GLY A 113 15.07 20.40 13.65
N GLY A 114 14.32 20.94 14.61
CA GLY A 114 14.86 21.30 15.93
C GLY A 114 15.23 20.08 16.76
N SER A 115 14.32 19.10 16.82
CA SER A 115 14.53 17.84 17.56
C SER A 115 15.04 16.68 16.69
N ARG A 116 15.02 16.84 15.36
CA ARG A 116 15.35 15.80 14.37
C ARG A 116 14.43 14.56 14.49
N THR A 117 13.14 14.81 14.69
CA THR A 117 12.13 13.75 14.86
C THR A 117 10.98 13.90 13.85
N PHE A 118 10.28 12.79 13.61
CA PHE A 118 9.00 12.81 12.90
C PHE A 118 7.85 12.86 13.90
N LYS A 119 6.91 13.78 13.69
CA LYS A 119 5.73 13.98 14.53
C LYS A 119 4.48 13.61 13.75
N CYS A 120 3.74 12.66 14.30
CA CYS A 120 2.41 12.27 13.83
C CYS A 120 1.34 13.11 14.51
#